data_AF-A0A966TYW1-F1
#
_entry.id   AF-A0A966TYW1-F1
#
_cell.length_a   1.000
_cell.length_b   1.000
_cell.length_c   1.000
_cell.angle_alpha   90.00
_cell.angle_beta   90.00
_cell.angle_gamma   90.00
#
_symmetry.space_group_name_H-M   'P 1'
#
loop_
_entity.id
_entity.type
_entity.pdbx_description
1 polymer ?
#
loop_
_entity_poly.entity_id
_entity_poly.type
_entity_poly.pdbx_seq_one_letter_code
_entity_poly.pdbx_strand_id
1 'polypeptide(L)'
;ALFHLAEFMNTVSMSALIVTLFFGGPQPISLNGVTLDIPFVPNGLEGTIWLLLKVLVFLYVYVWFRATLPRLRYDQLMDLGWKVLIPGSLGWFLLLAAQRLARDLGWNIFVATAGSVVVLGVCYALMLAAFATSNKTRESQGVQF
;
A
#
# COMPACT_ATOMS: atom_id res chain seq x y z
N ALA A 1 20.07 22.36 -11.63
CA ALA A 1 19.69 21.30 -12.60
C ALA A 1 19.70 19.90 -11.98
N LEU A 2 20.80 19.46 -11.36
CA LEU A 2 20.92 18.09 -10.82
C LEU A 2 19.90 17.74 -9.72
N PHE A 3 19.59 18.68 -8.81
CA PHE A 3 18.57 18.45 -7.76
C PHE A 3 17.19 18.14 -8.34
N HIS A 4 16.72 18.96 -9.29
CA HIS A 4 15.44 18.71 -9.96
C HIS A 4 15.46 17.41 -10.75
N LEU A 5 16.54 17.13 -11.48
CA LEU A 5 16.70 15.86 -12.18
C LEU A 5 16.57 14.66 -11.21
N ALA A 6 17.21 14.74 -10.05
CA ALA A 6 17.14 13.69 -9.03
C ALA A 6 15.73 13.53 -8.45
N GLU A 7 15.01 14.62 -8.18
CA GLU A 7 13.63 14.59 -7.69
C GLU A 7 12.68 13.90 -8.68
N PHE A 8 12.80 14.24 -9.97
CA PHE A 8 12.03 13.59 -11.03
C PHE A 8 12.41 12.11 -11.17
N MET A 9 13.71 11.80 -11.14
CA MET A 9 14.19 10.43 -11.27
C MET A 9 13.72 9.53 -10.11
N ASN A 10 13.67 10.06 -8.88
CA ASN A 10 13.12 9.34 -7.74
C ASN A 10 11.63 9.00 -7.93
N THR A 11 10.85 9.95 -8.46
CA THR A 11 9.42 9.75 -8.73
C THR A 11 9.19 8.64 -9.78
N VAL A 12 10.01 8.62 -10.84
CA VAL A 12 9.99 7.57 -11.87
C VAL A 12 10.36 6.21 -11.28
N SER A 13 11.44 6.14 -10.50
CA SER A 13 11.91 4.89 -9.86
C SER A 13 10.88 4.33 -8.89
N MET A 14 10.25 5.16 -8.05
CA MET A 14 9.19 4.72 -7.14
C MET A 14 7.96 4.20 -7.89
N SER A 15 7.58 4.85 -8.98
CA SER A 15 6.48 4.38 -9.85
C SER A 15 6.82 3.01 -10.47
N ALA A 16 8.05 2.82 -10.93
CA ALA A 16 8.53 1.54 -11.46
C ALA A 16 8.53 0.43 -10.41
N LEU A 17 8.94 0.73 -9.17
CA LEU A 17 8.88 -0.21 -8.05
C LEU A 17 7.44 -0.63 -7.72
N ILE A 18 6.50 0.31 -7.67
CA ILE A 18 5.08 0.03 -7.41
C ILE A 18 4.51 -0.90 -8.48
N VAL A 19 4.77 -0.61 -9.76
CA VAL A 19 4.29 -1.44 -10.88
C VAL A 19 4.86 -2.85 -10.81
N THR A 20 6.15 -2.98 -10.47
CA THR A 20 6.84 -4.27 -10.42
C THR A 20 6.36 -5.12 -9.25
N LEU A 21 6.25 -4.53 -8.05
CA LEU A 21 5.91 -5.27 -6.84
C LEU A 21 4.43 -5.61 -6.73
N PHE A 22 3.53 -4.74 -7.21
CA PHE A 22 2.10 -4.89 -6.99
C PHE A 22 1.28 -5.17 -8.28
N PHE A 23 1.71 -4.68 -9.44
CA PHE A 23 0.93 -4.76 -10.70
C PHE A 23 1.47 -5.78 -11.71
N GLY A 24 2.25 -6.77 -11.24
CA GLY A 24 2.77 -7.85 -12.07
C GLY A 24 3.85 -7.42 -13.07
N GLY A 25 4.43 -6.24 -12.89
CA GLY A 25 5.59 -5.78 -13.67
C GLY A 25 5.36 -5.78 -15.20
N PRO A 26 6.26 -6.39 -15.98
CA PRO A 26 6.18 -6.44 -17.45
C PRO A 26 5.05 -7.30 -18.01
N GLN A 27 4.34 -8.06 -17.17
CA GLN A 27 3.33 -8.97 -17.70
C GLN A 27 2.14 -8.19 -18.28
N PRO A 28 1.67 -8.54 -19.50
CA PRO A 28 0.46 -7.95 -20.06
C PRO A 28 -0.73 -8.21 -19.12
N ILE A 29 -1.66 -7.25 -19.08
CA ILE A 29 -2.86 -7.38 -18.24
C ILE A 29 -3.71 -8.50 -18.85
N SER A 30 -3.80 -9.62 -18.14
CA SER A 30 -4.74 -10.69 -18.47
C SER A 30 -5.98 -10.53 -17.60
N LEU A 31 -7.13 -10.29 -18.24
CA LEU A 31 -8.42 -10.24 -17.56
C LEU A 31 -9.29 -11.34 -18.13
N ASN A 32 -9.70 -12.29 -17.28
CA ASN A 32 -10.66 -13.33 -17.63
C ASN A 32 -10.28 -14.19 -18.87
N GLY A 33 -9.01 -14.57 -18.97
CA GLY A 33 -8.49 -15.44 -20.06
C GLY A 33 -8.18 -14.71 -21.37
N VAL A 34 -8.42 -13.40 -21.46
CA VAL A 34 -8.01 -12.58 -22.61
C VAL A 34 -6.74 -11.82 -22.24
N THR A 35 -5.62 -12.19 -22.86
CA THR A 35 -4.40 -11.39 -22.84
C THR A 35 -4.57 -10.26 -23.82
N LEU A 36 -4.42 -9.02 -23.34
CA LEU A 36 -4.45 -7.83 -24.18
C LEU A 36 -3.10 -7.72 -24.91
N ASP A 37 -2.94 -8.58 -25.91
CA ASP A 37 -1.78 -8.64 -26.79
C ASP A 37 -1.85 -7.45 -27.76
N ILE A 38 -0.71 -6.83 -28.02
CA ILE A 38 -0.58 -5.73 -28.95
C ILE A 38 -0.17 -6.34 -30.30
N PRO A 39 -1.07 -6.42 -31.30
CA PRO A 39 -0.86 -7.23 -32.51
C PRO A 39 0.36 -6.85 -33.38
N PHE A 40 1.00 -5.72 -33.07
CA PHE A 40 2.08 -5.10 -33.86
C PHE A 40 3.44 -5.11 -33.17
N VAL A 41 3.56 -5.69 -31.97
CA VAL A 41 4.80 -5.65 -31.18
C VAL A 41 5.37 -7.06 -31.02
N PRO A 42 6.67 -7.28 -31.30
CA PRO A 42 7.32 -8.56 -31.02
C PRO A 42 7.19 -8.92 -29.53
N ASN A 43 6.89 -10.19 -29.22
CA ASN A 43 6.69 -10.71 -27.84
C ASN A 43 7.78 -10.29 -26.82
N GLY A 44 9.01 -9.99 -27.27
CA GLY A 44 10.09 -9.51 -26.40
C GLY A 44 10.00 -8.02 -26.00
N LEU A 45 9.33 -7.18 -26.79
CA LEU A 45 9.14 -5.74 -26.53
C LEU A 45 7.79 -5.45 -25.88
N GLU A 46 6.82 -6.35 -26.02
CA GLU A 46 5.48 -6.21 -25.46
C GLU A 46 5.51 -5.95 -23.95
N GLY A 47 6.33 -6.72 -23.21
CA GLY A 47 6.43 -6.55 -21.75
C GLY A 47 7.07 -5.23 -21.32
N THR A 48 8.05 -4.73 -22.08
CA THR A 48 8.68 -3.42 -21.82
C THR A 48 7.70 -2.28 -22.07
N ILE A 49 6.88 -2.38 -23.12
CA ILE A 49 5.86 -1.38 -23.43
C ILE A 49 4.78 -1.37 -22.34
N TRP A 50 4.33 -2.54 -21.89
CA TRP A 50 3.37 -2.63 -20.79
C TRP A 50 3.91 -2.07 -19.48
N LEU A 51 5.17 -2.35 -19.15
CA LEU A 51 5.83 -1.77 -17.98
C LEU A 51 5.87 -0.25 -18.08
N LEU A 52 6.32 0.30 -19.21
CA LEU A 52 6.37 1.75 -19.44
C LEU A 52 4.98 2.39 -19.36
N LEU A 53 3.97 1.76 -19.95
CA LEU A 53 2.60 2.25 -19.93
C LEU A 53 2.05 2.31 -18.50
N LYS A 54 2.22 1.23 -17.73
CA LYS A 54 1.83 1.21 -16.31
C LYS A 54 2.58 2.28 -15.52
N VAL A 55 3.89 2.46 -15.74
CA VAL A 55 4.69 3.51 -15.08
C VAL A 55 4.18 4.91 -15.43
N LEU A 56 3.82 5.17 -16.69
CA LEU A 56 3.25 6.44 -17.12
C LEU A 56 1.91 6.74 -16.42
N VAL A 57 1.06 5.72 -16.25
CA VAL A 57 -0.19 5.86 -15.48
C VAL A 57 0.11 6.26 -14.04
N PHE A 58 1.07 5.60 -13.38
CA PHE A 58 1.45 5.97 -12.00
C PHE A 58 2.08 7.36 -11.90
N LEU A 59 2.85 7.77 -12.90
CA LEU A 59 3.42 9.11 -12.97
C LEU A 59 2.33 10.17 -13.14
N TYR A 60 1.34 9.91 -13.99
CA TYR A 60 0.15 10.76 -14.10
C TYR A 60 -0.60 10.87 -12.76
N VAL A 61 -0.81 9.74 -12.08
CA VAL A 61 -1.43 9.71 -10.76
C VAL A 61 -0.64 10.52 -9.73
N TYR A 62 0.70 10.46 -9.76
CA TYR A 62 1.55 11.27 -8.87
C TYR A 62 1.37 12.78 -9.11
N VAL A 63 1.35 13.20 -10.38
CA VAL A 63 1.08 14.60 -10.74
C VAL A 63 -0.33 15.01 -10.31
N TRP A 64 -1.31 14.13 -10.48
CA TRP A 64 -2.68 14.37 -10.05
C TRP A 64 -2.81 14.50 -8.53
N PHE A 65 -2.16 13.63 -7.75
CA PHE A 65 -2.10 13.75 -6.28
C PHE A 65 -1.45 15.05 -5.83
N ARG A 66 -0.37 15.48 -6.50
CA ARG A 66 0.28 16.76 -6.22
C ARG A 66 -0.67 17.95 -6.46
N ALA A 67 -1.55 17.85 -7.45
CA ALA A 67 -2.53 18.89 -7.75
C ALA A 67 -3.73 18.91 -6.79
N THR A 68 -4.11 17.74 -6.24
CA THR A 68 -5.35 17.59 -5.45
C THR A 68 -5.13 17.65 -3.93
N LEU A 69 -3.97 17.24 -3.42
CA LEU A 69 -3.75 17.14 -1.98
C LEU A 69 -3.46 18.51 -1.34
N PRO A 70 -4.24 18.93 -0.32
CA PRO A 70 -3.90 20.08 0.52
C PRO A 70 -2.60 19.79 1.27
N ARG A 71 -1.74 20.81 1.44
CA ARG A 71 -0.44 20.67 2.10
C ARG A 71 -0.62 20.11 3.53
N LEU A 72 -0.18 18.86 3.75
CA LEU A 72 -0.22 18.22 5.06
C LEU A 72 0.95 18.67 5.94
N ARG A 73 0.69 18.88 7.23
CA ARG A 73 1.73 19.21 8.21
C ARG A 73 2.56 17.96 8.55
N TYR A 74 3.83 18.15 8.91
CA TYR A 74 4.73 17.06 9.32
C TYR A 74 4.11 16.18 10.43
N ASP A 75 3.49 16.81 11.43
CA ASP A 75 2.87 16.11 12.56
C ASP A 75 1.73 15.19 12.11
N GLN A 76 0.95 15.60 11.09
CA GLN A 76 -0.15 14.79 10.54
C GLN A 76 0.38 13.60 9.74
N LEU A 77 1.48 13.79 9.00
CA LEU A 77 2.13 12.70 8.27
C LEU A 77 2.75 11.68 9.23
N MET A 78 3.37 12.17 10.32
CA MET A 78 3.95 11.32 11.35
C MET A 78 2.87 10.51 12.06
N ASP A 79 1.76 11.15 12.42
CA ASP A 79 0.62 10.47 13.02
C ASP A 79 0.01 9.41 12.09
N LEU A 80 -0.17 9.71 10.79
CA LEU A 80 -0.68 8.75 9.82
C LEU A 80 0.27 7.55 9.67
N GLY A 81 1.57 7.82 9.54
CA GLY A 81 2.60 6.79 9.41
C GLY A 81 2.64 5.84 10.60
N TRP A 82 2.79 6.41 11.79
CA TRP A 82 3.04 5.63 13.00
C TRP A 82 1.79 5.03 13.64
N LYS A 83 0.65 5.73 13.58
CA LYS A 83 -0.58 5.26 14.23
C LYS A 83 -1.46 4.42 13.31
N VAL A 84 -1.36 4.57 11.99
CA VAL A 84 -2.27 3.92 11.03
C VAL A 84 -1.52 2.97 10.09
N LEU A 85 -0.48 3.43 9.39
CA LEU A 85 0.17 2.64 8.34
C LEU A 85 0.99 1.46 8.90
N ILE A 86 1.81 1.68 9.92
CA ILE A 86 2.63 0.61 10.52
C ILE A 86 1.74 -0.49 11.12
N PRO A 87 0.77 -0.19 12.01
CA PRO A 87 -0.08 -1.22 12.59
C PRO A 87 -0.96 -1.92 11.55
N GLY A 88 -1.44 -1.17 10.56
CA GLY A 88 -2.22 -1.72 9.45
C GLY A 88 -1.44 -2.73 8.61
N SER A 89 -0.20 -2.41 8.24
CA SER A 89 0.66 -3.32 7.46
C SER A 89 1.03 -4.59 8.24
N LEU A 90 1.31 -4.47 9.54
CA LEU A 90 1.59 -5.63 10.40
C LEU A 90 0.34 -6.52 10.57
N GLY A 91 -0.83 -5.90 10.77
CA GLY A 91 -2.10 -6.62 10.84
C GLY A 91 -2.41 -7.39 9.54
N TRP A 92 -2.20 -6.76 8.39
CA TRP A 92 -2.36 -7.42 7.09
C TRP A 92 -1.38 -8.58 6.90
N PHE A 93 -0.12 -8.41 7.29
CA PHE A 93 0.87 -9.49 7.26
C PHE A 93 0.45 -10.67 8.13
N LEU A 94 -0.01 -10.41 9.36
CA LEU A 94 -0.51 -11.44 10.28
C LEU A 94 -1.74 -12.16 9.73
N LEU A 95 -2.68 -11.46 9.06
CA LEU A 95 -3.79 -12.10 8.36
C LEU A 95 -3.29 -13.10 7.33
N LEU A 96 -2.42 -12.67 6.43
CA LEU A 96 -1.93 -13.52 5.34
C LEU A 96 -1.16 -14.73 5.89
N ALA A 97 -0.35 -14.53 6.94
CA ALA A 97 0.37 -15.61 7.61
C ALA A 97 -0.60 -16.62 8.26
N ALA A 98 -1.61 -16.14 8.99
CA ALA A 98 -2.62 -16.98 9.61
C ALA A 98 -3.44 -17.77 8.57
N GLN A 99 -3.84 -17.11 7.46
CA GLN A 99 -4.56 -17.75 6.36
C GLN A 99 -3.72 -18.82 5.67
N ARG A 100 -2.43 -18.56 5.46
CA ARG A 100 -1.52 -19.55 4.88
C ARG A 100 -1.40 -20.78 5.77
N LEU A 101 -1.18 -20.59 7.07
CA LEU A 101 -1.09 -21.68 8.04
C LEU A 101 -2.41 -22.46 8.17
N ALA A 102 -3.55 -21.78 8.19
CA ALA A 102 -4.86 -22.43 8.30
C ALA A 102 -5.16 -23.33 7.08
N ARG A 103 -4.74 -22.91 5.88
CA ARG A 103 -4.84 -23.75 4.68
C ARG A 103 -3.93 -24.97 4.77
N ASP A 104 -2.70 -24.81 5.26
CA ASP A 104 -1.75 -25.92 5.42
C ASP A 104 -2.26 -26.97 6.43
N LEU A 105 -3.01 -26.53 7.46
CA LEU A 105 -3.63 -27.40 8.46
C LEU A 105 -4.98 -28.00 8.01
N GLY A 106 -5.46 -27.69 6.80
CA GLY A 106 -6.73 -28.19 6.27
C GLY A 106 -7.98 -27.61 6.95
N TRP A 107 -7.84 -26.49 7.66
CA TRP A 107 -8.97 -25.83 8.30
C TRP A 107 -9.86 -25.13 7.28
N ASN A 108 -11.15 -24.98 7.62
CA ASN A 108 -12.10 -24.28 6.75
C ASN A 108 -11.72 -22.79 6.65
N ILE A 109 -11.39 -22.34 5.43
CA ILE A 109 -10.91 -20.97 5.15
C ILE A 109 -11.87 -19.92 5.68
N PHE A 110 -13.18 -20.14 5.60
CA PHE A 110 -14.17 -19.17 6.08
C PHE A 110 -14.10 -18.98 7.60
N VAL A 111 -13.90 -20.06 8.36
CA VAL A 111 -13.77 -20.01 9.82
C VAL A 111 -12.44 -19.39 10.23
N ALA A 112 -11.36 -19.78 9.55
CA ALA A 112 -10.04 -19.21 9.79
C ALA A 112 -9.99 -17.71 9.47
N THR A 113 -10.63 -17.30 8.37
CA THR A 113 -10.75 -15.87 7.98
C THR A 113 -11.54 -15.09 9.00
N ALA A 114 -12.74 -15.57 9.35
CA ALA A 114 -13.56 -14.93 10.37
C ALA A 114 -12.82 -14.79 11.70
N GLY A 115 -12.15 -15.85 12.17
CA GLY A 115 -11.35 -15.83 13.40
C GLY A 115 -10.21 -14.80 13.34
N SER A 116 -9.42 -14.82 12.27
CA SER A 116 -8.27 -13.90 12.12
C SER A 116 -8.70 -12.43 12.01
N VAL A 117 -9.82 -12.16 11.33
CA VAL A 117 -10.37 -10.79 11.19
C VAL A 117 -10.92 -10.29 12.52
N VAL A 118 -11.61 -11.15 13.29
CA VAL A 118 -12.10 -10.79 14.63
C VAL A 118 -10.93 -10.47 15.56
N VAL A 119 -9.90 -11.32 15.59
CA VAL A 119 -8.72 -11.12 16.45
C VAL A 119 -8.01 -9.79 16.12
N LEU A 120 -7.84 -9.48 14.84
CA LEU A 120 -7.21 -8.23 14.46
C LEU A 120 -8.11 -7.01 14.64
N GLY A 121 -9.42 -7.14 14.45
CA GLY A 121 -10.37 -6.11 14.78
C GLY A 121 -10.34 -5.75 16.27
N VAL A 122 -10.27 -6.77 17.14
CA VAL A 122 -10.12 -6.58 18.59
C VAL A 122 -8.78 -5.94 18.92
N CYS A 123 -7.68 -6.43 18.34
CA CYS A 123 -6.34 -5.86 18.55
C CYS A 123 -6.27 -4.39 18.12
N TYR A 124 -6.85 -4.07 16.96
CA TYR A 124 -6.94 -2.71 16.45
C TYR A 124 -7.81 -1.80 17.34
N ALA A 125 -8.96 -2.31 17.81
CA ALA A 125 -9.83 -1.57 18.73
C ALA A 125 -9.13 -1.28 20.07
N LEU A 126 -8.40 -2.25 20.62
CA LEU A 126 -7.59 -2.06 21.83
C LEU A 126 -6.49 -1.01 21.62
N MET A 127 -5.86 -1.03 20.46
CA MET A 127 -4.84 -0.04 20.10
C MET A 127 -5.43 1.38 19.99
N LEU A 128 -6.60 1.53 19.36
CA LEU A 128 -7.31 2.81 19.31
C LEU A 128 -7.74 3.27 20.71
N ALA A 129 -8.24 2.36 21.55
CA ALA A 129 -8.58 2.67 22.93
C ALA A 129 -7.35 3.12 23.75
N ALA A 130 -6.20 2.49 23.53
CA ALA A 130 -4.93 2.87 24.16
C ALA A 130 -4.50 4.28 23.72
N PHE A 131 -4.58 4.60 22.43
CA PHE A 131 -4.27 5.95 21.94
C PHE A 131 -5.27 7.00 22.42
N ALA A 132 -6.55 6.68 22.46
CA ALA A 132 -7.58 7.58 23.00
C ALA A 132 -7.35 7.86 24.49
N THR A 133 -6.95 6.84 25.26
CA THR A 133 -6.61 7.00 26.68
C THR A 133 -5.35 7.85 26.85
N SER A 134 -4.31 7.60 26.04
CA SER A 134 -3.07 8.40 26.04
C SER A 134 -3.32 9.88 25.76
N ASN A 135 -4.16 10.20 24.76
CA ASN A 135 -4.51 11.59 24.46
C ASN A 135 -5.25 12.27 25.63
N LYS A 136 -6.22 11.58 26.25
CA LYS A 136 -6.93 12.11 27.43
C LYS A 136 -6.01 12.37 28.62
N THR A 137 -5.06 11.46 28.86
CA THR A 137 -4.06 11.64 29.92
C THR A 137 -3.16 12.84 29.64
N ARG A 138 -2.74 13.04 28.38
CA ARG A 138 -1.92 14.20 27.97
C ARG A 138 -2.66 15.53 28.15
N GLU A 139 -3.96 15.57 27.86
CA GLU A 139 -4.82 16.75 28.11
C GLU A 139 -4.96 17.03 29.63
N SER A 140 -5.12 15.98 30.44
CA SER A 140 -5.24 16.12 31.91
C SER A 140 -3.95 16.57 32.60
N GLN A 141 -2.78 16.26 32.03
CA GLN A 141 -1.48 16.57 32.62
C GLN A 141 -0.95 17.96 32.24
N GLY A 142 -1.69 18.74 31.45
CA GLY A 142 -1.38 20.16 31.23
C GLY A 142 -0.03 20.46 30.59
N VAL A 143 0.61 19.47 29.96
CA VAL A 143 1.89 19.68 29.26
C VAL A 143 1.59 20.28 27.89
N GLN A 144 1.30 21.58 27.90
CA GLN A 144 1.26 22.46 26.75
C GLN A 144 2.71 22.71 26.31
N PHE A 145 3.16 22.03 25.26
CA PHE A 145 4.29 22.48 24.44
C PHE A 145 3.77 22.78 23.04
#